data_AF-A0A7X8CHK5-F1
#
_entry.id   AF-A0A7X8CHK5-F1
#
_cell.length_a   1.000
_cell.length_b   1.000
_cell.length_c   1.000
_cell.angle_alpha   90.00
_cell.angle_beta   90.00
_cell.angle_gamma   90.00
#
_symmetry.space_group_name_H-M   'P 1'
#
loop_
_entity.id
_entity.type
_entity.pdbx_description
1 polymer ?
#
loop_
_entity_poly.entity_id
_entity_poly.type
_entity_poly.pdbx_seq_one_letter_code
_entity_poly.pdbx_strand_id
1 'polypeptide(L)'
;MNRLLKLDFYRLKKDVTTLIGVLVCFGLLLLTIGIQGFGYFMLKSTGLEDSGLAIMFLPRSTYIQNFQIANNSGLVVLIITLIFTVRDFSQNTMRLKIINGFKKRDIYLSSLITTLVYGVPIIFAFSFISFVAGLLFFGYVVPFDTNEFLKLLATSALLILYLILFLSIINAISMRFQKVGPAIGITIAVVLGENLVSTLISLIPTLGQNLPEWPLKFLNLLPTYALTTLVGFSFDG
;
A
#
# COMPACT_ATOMS: atom_id res chain seq x y z
N MET A 1 12.48 -24.78 -1.62
CA MET A 1 11.87 -23.54 -2.16
C MET A 1 11.15 -23.66 -3.51
N ASN A 2 11.81 -23.94 -4.66
CA ASN A 2 11.16 -23.90 -5.99
C ASN A 2 9.89 -24.75 -6.16
N ARG A 3 9.84 -25.94 -5.57
CA ARG A 3 8.63 -26.79 -5.60
C ARG A 3 7.46 -26.17 -4.83
N LEU A 4 7.75 -25.46 -3.74
CA LEU A 4 6.76 -24.81 -2.88
C LEU A 4 6.19 -23.56 -3.56
N LEU A 5 7.05 -22.74 -4.18
CA LEU A 5 6.66 -21.59 -4.99
C LEU A 5 5.74 -21.99 -6.15
N LYS A 6 6.09 -23.02 -6.93
CA LYS A 6 5.24 -23.49 -8.03
C LYS A 6 3.85 -23.91 -7.54
N LEU A 7 3.79 -24.56 -6.38
CA LEU A 7 2.53 -25.01 -5.79
C LEU A 7 1.69 -23.82 -5.29
N ASP A 8 2.30 -22.84 -4.64
CA ASP A 8 1.62 -21.64 -4.18
C ASP A 8 1.11 -20.80 -5.38
N PHE A 9 1.90 -20.62 -6.45
CA PHE A 9 1.46 -19.94 -7.68
C PHE A 9 0.34 -20.69 -8.41
N TYR A 10 0.43 -22.02 -8.51
CA TYR A 10 -0.62 -22.82 -9.13
C TYR A 10 -1.95 -22.68 -8.38
N ARG A 11 -1.89 -22.70 -7.04
CA ARG A 11 -3.06 -22.46 -6.20
C ARG A 11 -3.63 -21.07 -6.42
N LEU A 12 -2.78 -20.05 -6.45
CA LEU A 12 -3.17 -18.65 -6.61
C LEU A 12 -3.90 -18.42 -7.94
N LYS A 13 -3.43 -19.03 -9.03
CA LYS A 13 -4.07 -18.94 -10.36
C LYS A 13 -5.46 -19.60 -10.41
N LYS A 14 -5.70 -20.65 -9.62
CA LYS A 14 -6.96 -21.40 -9.63
C LYS A 14 -7.96 -20.92 -8.59
N ASP A 15 -7.52 -20.06 -7.68
CA ASP A 15 -8.35 -19.59 -6.57
C ASP A 15 -9.42 -18.61 -7.05
N VAL A 16 -10.60 -18.67 -6.47
CA VAL A 16 -11.67 -17.69 -6.73
C VAL A 16 -11.46 -16.44 -5.87
N THR A 17 -10.81 -16.59 -4.71
CA THR A 17 -10.55 -15.48 -3.79
C THR A 17 -9.59 -14.44 -4.38
N THR A 18 -8.63 -14.84 -5.23
CA THR A 18 -7.80 -13.88 -6.00
C THR A 18 -8.69 -13.03 -6.91
N LEU A 19 -9.59 -13.66 -7.66
CA LEU A 19 -10.48 -12.99 -8.61
C LEU A 19 -11.43 -12.03 -7.90
N ILE A 20 -12.02 -12.44 -6.78
CA ILE A 20 -12.84 -11.55 -5.93
C ILE A 20 -12.00 -10.36 -5.48
N GLY A 21 -10.75 -10.59 -5.05
CA GLY A 21 -9.83 -9.52 -4.67
C GLY A 21 -9.57 -8.51 -5.80
N VAL A 22 -9.37 -8.98 -7.03
CA VAL A 22 -9.19 -8.10 -8.20
C VAL A 22 -10.47 -7.32 -8.51
N LEU A 23 -11.65 -7.94 -8.41
CA LEU A 23 -12.92 -7.24 -8.60
C LEU A 23 -13.14 -6.15 -7.54
N VAL A 24 -12.80 -6.44 -6.28
CA VAL A 24 -12.86 -5.45 -5.19
C VAL A 24 -11.87 -4.31 -5.43
N CYS A 25 -10.63 -4.61 -5.86
CA CYS A 25 -9.68 -3.59 -6.30
C CYS A 25 -10.27 -2.71 -7.41
N PHE A 26 -10.90 -3.33 -8.42
CA PHE A 26 -11.49 -2.59 -9.54
C PHE A 26 -12.67 -1.70 -9.11
N GLY A 27 -13.54 -2.19 -8.23
CA GLY A 27 -14.64 -1.39 -7.67
C GLY A 27 -14.12 -0.19 -6.87
N LEU A 28 -13.08 -0.39 -6.05
CA LEU A 28 -12.44 0.69 -5.31
C LEU A 28 -11.67 1.66 -6.20
N LEU A 29 -11.15 1.20 -7.34
CA LEU A 29 -10.54 2.07 -8.34
C LEU A 29 -11.57 3.04 -8.93
N LEU A 30 -12.74 2.53 -9.31
CA LEU A 30 -13.83 3.36 -9.82
C LEU A 30 -14.30 4.37 -8.77
N LEU A 31 -14.39 3.94 -7.51
CA LEU A 31 -14.72 4.83 -6.39
C LEU A 31 -13.65 5.92 -6.19
N THR A 32 -12.37 5.56 -6.23
CA THR A 32 -11.25 6.51 -6.10
C THR A 32 -11.25 7.54 -7.23
N ILE A 33 -11.52 7.13 -8.47
CA ILE A 33 -11.66 8.05 -9.61
C ILE A 33 -12.91 8.93 -9.45
N GLY A 34 -14.02 8.36 -9.01
CA GLY A 34 -15.27 9.11 -8.77
C GLY A 34 -15.12 10.17 -7.70
N ILE A 35 -14.45 9.86 -6.58
CA ILE A 35 -14.16 10.83 -5.51
C ILE A 35 -13.26 11.96 -6.01
N GLN A 36 -12.25 11.66 -6.82
CA GLN A 36 -11.40 12.69 -7.42
C GLN A 36 -12.19 13.59 -8.37
N GLY A 37 -13.04 13.01 -9.22
CA GLY A 37 -13.92 13.76 -10.12
C GLY A 37 -14.87 14.68 -9.39
N PHE A 38 -15.50 14.18 -8.34
CA PHE A 38 -16.38 14.99 -7.51
C PHE A 38 -15.61 16.08 -6.76
N GLY A 39 -14.46 15.76 -6.18
CA GLY A 39 -13.60 16.72 -5.46
C GLY A 39 -13.13 17.87 -6.35
N TYR A 40 -12.67 17.56 -7.56
CA TYR A 40 -12.27 18.57 -8.54
C TYR A 40 -13.45 19.44 -9.02
N PHE A 41 -14.61 18.82 -9.28
CA PHE A 41 -15.83 19.57 -9.65
C PHE A 41 -16.26 20.55 -8.56
N MET A 42 -16.20 20.14 -7.29
CA MET A 42 -16.52 21.00 -6.15
C MET A 42 -15.51 22.14 -5.95
N LEU A 43 -14.24 21.92 -6.24
CA LEU A 43 -13.21 22.97 -6.19
C LEU A 43 -13.42 24.02 -7.28
N LYS A 44 -13.77 23.58 -8.49
CA LYS A 44 -14.11 24.46 -9.61
C LYS A 44 -15.38 25.27 -9.36
N SER A 45 -16.41 24.66 -8.78
CA SER A 45 -17.68 25.34 -8.48
C SER A 45 -17.55 26.37 -7.34
N THR A 46 -16.58 26.20 -6.45
CA THR A 46 -16.29 27.13 -5.34
C THR A 46 -15.21 28.17 -5.67
N GLY A 47 -14.58 28.10 -6.84
CA GLY A 47 -13.52 29.02 -7.26
C GLY A 47 -12.22 28.87 -6.47
N LEU A 48 -12.01 27.73 -5.80
CA LEU A 48 -10.83 27.44 -4.97
C LEU A 48 -9.74 26.68 -5.75
N GLU A 49 -9.64 26.91 -7.06
CA GLU A 49 -8.75 26.18 -7.96
C GLU A 49 -7.26 26.31 -7.58
N ASP A 50 -6.86 27.45 -6.99
CA ASP A 50 -5.48 27.71 -6.52
C ASP A 50 -5.26 27.38 -5.03
N SER A 51 -6.26 26.80 -4.34
CA SER A 51 -6.09 26.42 -2.94
C SER A 51 -5.17 25.21 -2.80
N GLY A 52 -4.44 25.10 -1.68
CA GLY A 52 -3.61 23.92 -1.37
C GLY A 52 -4.39 22.59 -1.37
N LEU A 53 -5.73 22.64 -1.30
CA LEU A 53 -6.62 21.49 -1.45
C LEU A 53 -6.67 20.96 -2.88
N ALA A 54 -6.53 21.81 -3.90
CA ALA A 54 -6.48 21.38 -5.30
C ALA A 54 -5.26 20.49 -5.60
N ILE A 55 -4.15 20.70 -4.88
CA ILE A 55 -2.93 19.89 -4.99
C ILE A 55 -3.19 18.43 -4.60
N MET A 56 -4.14 18.18 -3.69
CA MET A 56 -4.49 16.81 -3.25
C MET A 56 -5.20 16.00 -4.34
N PHE A 57 -5.83 16.66 -5.31
CA PHE A 57 -6.57 16.01 -6.40
C PHE A 57 -5.78 15.95 -7.72
N LEU A 58 -4.56 16.47 -7.76
CA LEU A 58 -3.68 16.37 -8.91
C LEU A 58 -3.35 14.89 -9.22
N PRO A 59 -3.25 14.51 -10.52
CA PRO A 59 -2.94 13.14 -10.92
C PRO A 59 -1.67 12.59 -10.27
N ARG A 60 -0.63 13.42 -10.13
CA ARG A 60 0.64 13.07 -9.45
C ARG A 60 0.45 12.74 -7.97
N SER A 61 -0.31 13.55 -7.24
CA SER A 61 -0.58 13.35 -5.82
C SER A 61 -1.33 12.04 -5.60
N THR A 62 -2.39 11.84 -6.39
CA THR A 62 -3.17 10.60 -6.41
C THR A 62 -2.30 9.37 -6.71
N TYR A 63 -1.44 9.45 -7.73
CA TYR A 63 -0.54 8.35 -8.08
C TYR A 63 0.32 7.92 -6.89
N ILE A 64 0.94 8.88 -6.20
CA ILE A 64 1.78 8.64 -5.02
C ILE A 64 0.96 8.08 -3.85
N GLN A 65 -0.21 8.68 -3.57
CA GLN A 65 -1.08 8.25 -2.48
C GLN A 65 -1.59 6.81 -2.66
N ASN A 66 -1.77 6.33 -3.90
CA ASN A 66 -2.23 4.97 -4.16
C ASN A 66 -1.22 3.87 -3.78
N PHE A 67 0.05 4.20 -3.51
CA PHE A 67 0.99 3.22 -2.96
C PHE A 67 0.99 3.18 -1.43
N GLN A 68 0.31 4.10 -0.75
CA GLN A 68 0.17 4.04 0.70
C GLN A 68 -0.75 2.88 1.10
N ILE A 69 -0.35 2.12 2.13
CA ILE A 69 -1.07 0.91 2.54
C ILE A 69 -2.41 1.24 3.21
N ALA A 70 -2.52 2.42 3.80
CA ALA A 70 -3.77 2.91 4.39
C ALA A 70 -4.79 3.40 3.34
N ASN A 71 -4.38 3.59 2.09
CA ASN A 71 -5.29 3.99 1.01
C ASN A 71 -6.05 2.77 0.45
N ASN A 72 -7.13 3.00 -0.29
CA ASN A 72 -8.03 1.98 -0.82
C ASN A 72 -7.30 0.84 -1.53
N SER A 73 -6.35 1.13 -2.42
CA SER A 73 -5.53 0.15 -3.14
C SER A 73 -4.63 -0.66 -2.20
N GLY A 74 -3.97 0.02 -1.27
CA GLY A 74 -3.09 -0.57 -0.27
C GLY A 74 -3.82 -1.52 0.68
N LEU A 75 -5.00 -1.13 1.15
CA LEU A 75 -5.84 -1.93 2.04
C LEU A 75 -6.31 -3.21 1.36
N VAL A 76 -6.65 -3.17 0.07
CA VAL A 76 -7.08 -4.38 -0.64
C VAL A 76 -5.93 -5.36 -0.80
N VAL A 77 -4.74 -4.89 -1.19
CA VAL A 77 -3.57 -5.77 -1.30
C VAL A 77 -3.19 -6.36 0.05
N LEU A 78 -3.35 -5.58 1.13
CA LEU A 78 -3.19 -6.06 2.49
C LEU A 78 -4.19 -7.17 2.84
N ILE A 79 -5.48 -6.98 2.54
CA ILE A 79 -6.54 -7.97 2.84
C ILE A 79 -6.30 -9.25 2.04
N ILE A 80 -5.98 -9.13 0.75
CA ILE A 80 -5.70 -10.29 -0.09
C ILE A 80 -4.47 -11.06 0.42
N THR A 81 -3.40 -10.34 0.75
CA THR A 81 -2.19 -10.94 1.31
C THR A 81 -2.50 -11.69 2.60
N LEU A 82 -3.27 -11.07 3.49
CA LEU A 82 -3.73 -11.71 4.72
C LEU A 82 -4.52 -12.97 4.44
N ILE A 83 -5.49 -12.95 3.54
CA ILE A 83 -6.30 -14.14 3.24
C ILE A 83 -5.39 -15.28 2.75
N PHE A 84 -4.39 -15.00 1.92
CA PHE A 84 -3.44 -16.04 1.47
C PHE A 84 -2.57 -16.60 2.59
N THR A 85 -1.94 -15.73 3.39
CA THR A 85 -1.04 -16.14 4.46
C THR A 85 -1.79 -16.90 5.57
N VAL A 86 -2.99 -16.44 5.87
CA VAL A 86 -3.82 -16.93 6.98
C VAL A 86 -4.58 -18.20 6.62
N ARG A 87 -4.96 -18.37 5.35
CA ARG A 87 -5.66 -19.58 4.88
C ARG A 87 -4.85 -20.85 5.14
N ASP A 88 -3.52 -20.78 5.06
CA ASP A 88 -2.66 -21.93 5.32
C ASP A 88 -2.79 -22.47 6.76
N PHE A 89 -3.22 -21.62 7.70
CA PHE A 89 -3.54 -22.01 9.06
C PHE A 89 -4.96 -22.54 9.18
N SER A 90 -5.94 -21.89 8.53
CA SER A 90 -7.34 -22.31 8.55
C SER A 90 -7.56 -23.72 7.98
N GLN A 91 -6.86 -24.06 6.90
CA GLN A 91 -7.01 -25.34 6.20
C GLN A 91 -6.06 -26.43 6.73
N ASN A 92 -5.31 -26.17 7.81
CA ASN A 92 -4.25 -27.04 8.32
C ASN A 92 -3.18 -27.44 7.28
N THR A 93 -3.10 -26.76 6.13
CA THR A 93 -2.11 -27.03 5.07
C THR A 93 -0.70 -26.72 5.52
N MET A 94 -0.52 -25.86 6.52
CA MET A 94 0.79 -25.62 7.11
C MET A 94 1.37 -26.88 7.79
N ARG A 95 0.53 -27.71 8.41
CA ARG A 95 0.99 -29.00 8.99
C ARG A 95 1.48 -29.94 7.88
N LEU A 96 0.75 -30.00 6.76
CA LEU A 96 1.14 -30.80 5.58
C LEU A 96 2.46 -30.31 4.97
N LYS A 97 2.69 -28.99 4.89
CA LYS A 97 3.97 -28.41 4.44
C LYS A 97 5.13 -28.84 5.37
N ILE A 98 4.91 -28.89 6.68
CA ILE A 98 5.93 -29.34 7.65
C ILE A 98 6.18 -30.85 7.54
N ILE A 99 5.13 -31.67 7.45
CA ILE A 99 5.24 -33.13 7.32
C ILE A 99 5.98 -33.52 6.04
N ASN A 100 5.76 -32.79 4.95
CA ASN A 100 6.47 -32.98 3.68
C ASN A 100 7.95 -32.53 3.71
N GLY A 101 8.48 -32.16 4.88
CA GLY A 101 9.90 -31.86 5.08
C GLY A 101 10.34 -30.45 4.69
N PHE A 102 9.40 -29.51 4.46
CA PHE A 102 9.77 -28.13 4.15
C PHE A 102 10.22 -27.36 5.40
N LYS A 103 11.34 -26.64 5.28
CA LYS A 103 11.87 -25.78 6.35
C LYS A 103 10.93 -24.59 6.60
N LYS A 104 10.76 -24.18 7.86
CA LYS A 104 9.93 -23.03 8.25
C LYS A 104 10.30 -21.73 7.50
N ARG A 105 11.60 -21.49 7.29
CA ARG A 105 12.10 -20.35 6.50
C ARG A 105 11.63 -20.37 5.05
N ASP A 106 11.64 -21.54 4.42
CA ASP A 106 11.21 -21.70 3.02
C ASP A 106 9.70 -21.46 2.88
N ILE A 107 8.91 -21.82 3.90
CA ILE A 107 7.46 -21.55 3.95
C ILE A 107 7.22 -20.04 4.07
N TYR A 108 7.96 -19.36 4.96
CA TYR A 108 7.90 -17.90 5.10
C TYR A 108 8.24 -17.17 3.80
N LEU A 109 9.40 -17.50 3.21
CA LEU A 109 9.88 -16.84 2.00
C LEU A 109 8.99 -17.12 0.80
N SER A 110 8.46 -18.35 0.65
CA SER A 110 7.54 -18.64 -0.45
C SER A 110 6.26 -17.82 -0.34
N SER A 111 5.68 -17.78 0.87
CA SER A 111 4.51 -16.95 1.14
C SER A 111 4.77 -15.48 0.81
N LEU A 112 5.89 -14.92 1.29
CA LEU A 112 6.27 -13.53 1.03
C LEU A 112 6.49 -13.25 -0.47
N ILE A 113 7.19 -14.13 -1.18
CA ILE A 113 7.44 -13.95 -2.62
C ILE A 113 6.13 -14.02 -3.39
N THR A 114 5.24 -14.96 -3.06
CA THR A 114 3.95 -15.10 -3.75
C THR A 114 3.05 -13.89 -3.54
N THR A 115 3.04 -13.32 -2.33
CA THR A 115 2.26 -12.12 -2.02
C THR A 115 2.85 -10.87 -2.65
N LEU A 116 4.19 -10.76 -2.74
CA LEU A 116 4.86 -9.68 -3.46
C LEU A 116 4.60 -9.70 -4.97
N VAL A 117 4.75 -10.87 -5.59
CA VAL A 117 4.52 -11.04 -7.04
C VAL A 117 3.07 -10.77 -7.41
N TYR A 118 2.13 -10.95 -6.47
CA TYR A 118 0.73 -10.62 -6.71
C TYR A 118 0.38 -9.16 -6.36
N GLY A 119 0.82 -8.68 -5.20
CA GLY A 119 0.45 -7.37 -4.66
C GLY A 119 1.08 -6.20 -5.41
N VAL A 120 2.37 -6.31 -5.77
CA VAL A 120 3.10 -5.20 -6.42
C VAL A 120 2.51 -4.87 -7.80
N PRO A 121 2.26 -5.84 -8.71
CA PRO A 121 1.64 -5.52 -10.00
C PRO A 121 0.23 -4.94 -9.89
N ILE A 122 -0.55 -5.38 -8.89
CA ILE A 122 -1.92 -4.87 -8.68
C ILE A 122 -1.89 -3.41 -8.24
N ILE A 123 -1.06 -3.05 -7.26
CA ILE A 123 -0.93 -1.65 -6.82
C ILE A 123 -0.38 -0.81 -7.97
N PHE A 124 0.62 -1.31 -8.68
CA PHE A 124 1.20 -0.58 -9.80
C PHE A 124 0.16 -0.32 -10.91
N ALA A 125 -0.62 -1.35 -11.29
CA ALA A 125 -1.71 -1.20 -12.26
C ALA A 125 -2.79 -0.25 -11.75
N PHE A 126 -3.19 -0.35 -10.48
CA PHE A 126 -4.18 0.53 -9.87
C PHE A 126 -3.71 2.00 -9.90
N SER A 127 -2.48 2.26 -9.47
CA SER A 127 -1.89 3.59 -9.45
C SER A 127 -1.76 4.15 -10.87
N PHE A 128 -1.29 3.33 -11.81
CA PHE A 128 -1.12 3.74 -13.21
C PHE A 128 -2.45 4.07 -13.89
N ILE A 129 -3.47 3.22 -13.74
CA ILE A 129 -4.82 3.48 -14.28
C ILE A 129 -5.40 4.74 -13.65
N SER A 130 -5.25 4.91 -12.34
CA SER A 130 -5.71 6.13 -11.64
C SER A 130 -5.00 7.38 -12.13
N PHE A 131 -3.70 7.30 -12.44
CA PHE A 131 -2.93 8.41 -13.01
C PHE A 131 -3.41 8.77 -14.41
N VAL A 132 -3.59 7.79 -15.29
CA VAL A 132 -4.10 8.01 -16.66
C VAL A 132 -5.52 8.55 -16.63
N ALA A 133 -6.39 8.02 -15.78
CA ALA A 133 -7.73 8.56 -15.59
C ALA A 133 -7.69 10.02 -15.10
N GLY A 134 -6.83 10.32 -14.11
CA GLY A 134 -6.63 11.68 -13.63
C GLY A 134 -6.17 12.63 -14.72
N LEU A 135 -5.24 12.20 -15.58
CA LEU A 135 -4.80 12.98 -16.75
C LEU A 135 -5.93 13.26 -17.74
N LEU A 136 -6.77 12.26 -18.04
CA LEU A 136 -7.86 12.40 -19.00
C LEU A 136 -8.98 13.33 -18.50
N PHE A 137 -9.31 13.26 -17.21
CA PHE A 137 -10.43 14.03 -16.65
C PHE A 137 -10.05 15.44 -16.19
N PHE A 138 -8.82 15.64 -15.71
CA PHE A 138 -8.42 16.90 -15.05
C PHE A 138 -7.26 17.62 -15.75
N GLY A 139 -6.58 16.97 -16.69
CA GLY A 139 -5.37 17.50 -17.30
C GLY A 139 -4.18 17.52 -16.34
N TYR A 140 -3.01 17.88 -16.86
CA TYR A 140 -1.80 18.06 -16.07
C TYR A 140 -1.52 19.55 -15.98
N VAL A 141 -1.54 20.10 -14.76
CA VAL A 141 -1.36 21.56 -14.52
C VAL A 141 0.09 22.00 -14.75
N VAL A 142 1.04 21.07 -14.64
CA VAL A 142 2.48 21.27 -14.88
C VAL A 142 2.84 20.62 -16.22
N PRO A 143 3.75 21.16 -17.05
CA PRO A 143 4.24 20.44 -18.22
C PRO A 143 5.02 19.18 -17.78
N PHE A 144 4.61 18.01 -18.28
CA PHE A 144 5.26 16.74 -17.99
C PHE A 144 6.66 16.70 -18.62
N ASP A 145 7.67 17.08 -17.85
CA ASP A 145 9.08 17.07 -18.29
C ASP A 145 9.78 15.76 -17.89
N THR A 146 10.88 15.46 -18.58
CA THR A 146 11.82 14.36 -18.32
C THR A 146 12.26 14.30 -16.86
N ASN A 147 12.49 15.44 -16.22
CA ASN A 147 12.85 15.53 -14.81
C ASN A 147 11.71 15.08 -13.88
N GLU A 148 10.47 15.36 -14.25
CA GLU A 148 9.31 14.96 -13.48
C GLU A 148 9.04 13.46 -13.59
N PHE A 149 9.24 12.89 -14.79
CA PHE A 149 9.20 11.44 -14.98
C PHE A 149 10.24 10.72 -14.12
N LEU A 150 11.48 11.21 -14.07
CA LEU A 150 12.53 10.64 -13.23
C LEU A 150 12.19 10.74 -11.73
N LYS A 151 11.63 11.87 -11.28
CA LYS A 151 11.14 12.03 -9.90
C LYS A 151 10.03 11.01 -9.58
N LEU A 152 9.02 10.87 -10.45
CA LEU A 152 7.94 9.89 -10.27
C LEU A 152 8.47 8.44 -10.22
N LEU A 153 9.45 8.12 -11.05
CA LEU A 153 10.08 6.79 -11.07
C LEU A 153 10.85 6.53 -9.77
N ALA A 154 11.67 7.48 -9.31
CA ALA A 154 12.38 7.37 -8.04
C ALA A 154 11.42 7.23 -6.84
N THR A 155 10.36 8.05 -6.80
CA THR A 155 9.33 7.98 -5.76
C THR A 155 8.60 6.65 -5.78
N SER A 156 8.24 6.12 -6.96
CA SER A 156 7.57 4.81 -7.05
C SER A 156 8.46 3.64 -6.61
N ALA A 157 9.77 3.70 -6.88
CA ALA A 157 10.72 2.70 -6.38
C ALA A 157 10.79 2.69 -4.83
N LEU A 158 10.84 3.87 -4.21
CA LEU A 158 10.80 4.00 -2.74
C LEU A 158 9.49 3.46 -2.15
N LEU A 159 8.36 3.75 -2.81
CA LEU A 159 7.05 3.28 -2.39
C LEU A 159 6.90 1.75 -2.52
N ILE A 160 7.53 1.12 -3.51
CA ILE A 160 7.58 -0.34 -3.61
C ILE A 160 8.39 -0.95 -2.46
N LEU A 161 9.52 -0.34 -2.08
CA LEU A 161 10.30 -0.79 -0.92
C LEU A 161 9.49 -0.71 0.37
N TYR A 162 8.72 0.36 0.54
CA TYR A 162 7.78 0.53 1.64
C TYR A 162 6.71 -0.57 1.67
N LEU A 163 6.13 -0.92 0.51
CA LEU A 163 5.18 -2.03 0.40
C LEU A 163 5.79 -3.36 0.82
N ILE A 164 7.02 -3.63 0.41
CA ILE A 164 7.75 -4.86 0.78
C ILE A 164 7.93 -4.94 2.31
N LEU A 165 8.30 -3.82 2.94
CA LEU A 165 8.50 -3.75 4.39
C LEU A 165 7.24 -4.14 5.16
N PHE A 166 6.09 -3.57 4.82
CA PHE A 166 4.84 -3.91 5.49
C PHE A 166 4.37 -5.32 5.20
N LEU A 167 4.43 -5.78 3.94
CA LEU A 167 4.04 -7.14 3.61
C LEU A 167 4.87 -8.18 4.38
N SER A 168 6.16 -7.87 4.64
CA SER A 168 7.03 -8.68 5.51
C SER A 168 6.55 -8.68 6.97
N ILE A 169 6.26 -7.52 7.55
CA ILE A 169 5.74 -7.40 8.93
C ILE A 169 4.42 -8.17 9.08
N ILE A 170 3.51 -8.02 8.13
CA ILE A 170 2.19 -8.66 8.13
C ILE A 170 2.31 -10.18 8.04
N ASN A 171 3.17 -10.66 7.15
CA ASN A 171 3.42 -12.10 7.02
C ASN A 171 4.05 -12.66 8.31
N ALA A 172 4.94 -11.92 8.96
CA ALA A 172 5.53 -12.31 10.24
C ALA A 172 4.48 -12.38 11.37
N ILE A 173 3.60 -11.38 11.48
CA ILE A 173 2.47 -11.37 12.43
C ILE A 173 1.56 -12.58 12.16
N SER A 174 1.19 -12.80 10.89
CA SER A 174 0.33 -13.91 10.49
C SER A 174 0.91 -15.27 10.92
N MET A 175 2.22 -15.45 10.74
CA MET A 175 2.89 -16.69 11.15
C MET A 175 3.08 -16.85 12.66
N ARG A 176 3.09 -15.75 13.41
CA ARG A 176 3.19 -15.78 14.88
C ARG A 176 1.88 -16.20 15.54
N PHE A 177 0.75 -15.66 15.08
CA PHE A 177 -0.55 -15.90 15.70
C PHE A 177 -1.19 -17.22 15.25
N GLN A 178 -0.89 -17.70 14.04
CA GLN A 178 -1.38 -18.98 13.51
C GLN A 178 -2.91 -19.16 13.55
N LYS A 179 -3.65 -18.06 13.72
CA LYS A 179 -5.11 -18.00 13.82
C LYS A 179 -5.62 -16.84 12.97
N VAL A 180 -6.76 -17.07 12.32
CA VAL A 180 -7.30 -16.14 11.31
C VAL A 180 -7.72 -14.80 11.89
N GLY A 181 -8.57 -14.82 12.91
CA GLY A 181 -9.11 -13.59 13.51
C GLY A 181 -8.03 -12.65 14.05
N PRO A 182 -7.14 -13.12 14.96
CA PRO A 182 -6.10 -12.28 15.54
C PRO A 182 -5.10 -11.74 14.51
N ALA A 183 -4.71 -12.56 13.51
CA ALA A 183 -3.77 -12.14 12.48
C ALA A 183 -4.32 -10.98 11.63
N ILE A 184 -5.60 -11.06 11.25
CA ILE A 184 -6.27 -10.00 10.49
C ILE A 184 -6.46 -8.75 11.36
N GLY A 185 -7.01 -8.90 12.56
CA GLY A 185 -7.30 -7.77 13.44
C GLY A 185 -6.05 -6.98 13.82
N ILE A 186 -4.96 -7.66 14.17
CA ILE A 186 -3.70 -7.00 14.55
C ILE A 186 -3.07 -6.32 13.33
N THR A 187 -3.13 -6.94 12.15
CA THR A 187 -2.58 -6.33 10.95
C THR A 187 -3.29 -5.04 10.57
N ILE A 188 -4.63 -5.04 10.62
CA ILE A 188 -5.43 -3.85 10.36
C ILE A 188 -5.13 -2.78 11.43
N ALA A 189 -5.04 -3.16 12.70
CA ALA A 189 -4.71 -2.26 13.79
C ALA A 189 -3.31 -1.64 13.63
N VAL A 190 -2.32 -2.41 13.17
CA VAL A 190 -0.95 -1.90 12.91
C VAL A 190 -0.97 -0.88 11.78
N VAL A 191 -1.63 -1.17 10.66
CA VAL A 191 -1.66 -0.27 9.50
C VAL A 191 -2.46 1.00 9.78
N LEU A 192 -3.68 0.87 10.31
CA LEU A 192 -4.51 2.04 10.62
C LEU A 192 -3.95 2.82 11.81
N GLY A 193 -3.46 2.13 12.84
CA GLY A 193 -2.83 2.76 13.99
C GLY A 193 -1.59 3.55 13.61
N GLU A 194 -0.73 2.99 12.75
CA GLU A 194 0.45 3.69 12.24
C GLU A 194 0.09 4.90 11.38
N ASN A 195 -0.93 4.79 10.52
CA ASN A 195 -1.41 5.91 9.71
C ASN A 195 -2.04 7.02 10.57
N LEU A 196 -2.84 6.67 11.58
CA LEU A 196 -3.43 7.62 12.52
C LEU A 196 -2.35 8.37 13.30
N VAL A 197 -1.37 7.66 13.86
CA VAL A 197 -0.26 8.27 14.58
C VAL A 197 0.51 9.22 13.65
N SER A 198 0.85 8.78 12.44
CA SER A 198 1.55 9.61 11.44
C SER A 198 0.78 10.88 11.10
N THR A 199 -0.54 10.78 10.92
CA THR A 199 -1.41 11.92 10.57
C THR A 199 -1.52 12.91 11.73
N LEU A 200 -1.71 12.44 12.97
CA LEU A 200 -1.77 13.28 14.16
C LEU A 200 -0.48 14.09 14.37
N ILE A 201 0.67 13.49 14.08
CA ILE A 201 1.97 14.17 14.17
C ILE A 201 2.09 15.24 13.08
N SER A 202 1.67 14.93 11.84
CA SER A 202 1.73 15.90 10.73
C SER A 202 0.84 17.12 10.94
N LEU A 203 -0.27 16.96 11.67
CA LEU A 203 -1.21 18.04 12.01
C LEU A 203 -0.69 19.00 13.09
N ILE A 204 0.31 18.59 13.87
CA ILE A 204 0.85 19.39 14.97
C ILE A 204 2.34 19.66 14.70
N PRO A 205 2.66 20.58 13.77
CA PRO A 205 4.06 20.92 13.45
C PRO A 205 4.85 21.41 14.68
N THR A 206 4.16 21.93 15.70
CA THR A 206 4.75 22.36 16.99
C THR A 206 5.14 21.21 17.93
N LEU A 207 4.67 19.98 17.72
CA LEU A 207 5.14 18.79 18.46
C LEU A 207 6.50 18.35 17.92
N GLY A 208 6.71 18.31 16.60
CA GLY A 208 7.98 17.87 16.01
C GLY A 208 9.19 18.72 16.43
N GLN A 209 9.01 20.01 16.67
CA GLN A 209 10.09 20.93 17.06
C GLN A 209 10.38 20.96 18.57
N ASN A 210 9.43 20.53 19.42
CA ASN A 210 9.56 20.56 20.89
C ASN A 210 9.63 19.16 21.53
N LEU A 211 9.55 18.09 20.73
CA LEU A 211 9.71 16.73 21.23
C LEU A 211 11.18 16.47 21.57
N PRO A 212 11.46 15.74 22.67
CA PRO A 212 12.81 15.23 22.95
C PRO A 212 13.37 14.42 21.76
N GLU A 213 14.66 14.11 21.74
CA GLU A 213 15.23 13.34 20.62
C GLU A 213 14.65 11.91 20.50
N TRP A 214 14.22 11.30 21.60
CA TRP A 214 13.81 9.90 21.62
C TRP A 214 12.45 9.62 20.94
N PRO A 215 11.39 10.45 21.07
CA PRO A 215 10.18 10.28 20.29
C PRO A 215 10.46 10.59 18.82
N LEU A 216 11.24 11.63 18.49
CA LEU A 216 11.62 11.93 17.10
C LEU A 216 12.31 10.75 16.41
N LYS A 217 13.24 10.08 17.09
CA LYS A 217 13.87 8.84 16.62
C LYS A 217 12.85 7.72 16.40
N PHE A 218 11.86 7.59 17.29
CA PHE A 218 10.77 6.61 17.15
C PHE A 218 9.83 6.95 15.98
N LEU A 219 9.54 8.23 15.75
CA LEU A 219 8.68 8.68 14.65
C LEU A 219 9.33 8.44 13.28
N ASN A 220 10.64 8.61 13.18
CA ASN A 220 11.40 8.25 11.96
C ASN A 220 11.42 6.73 11.69
N LEU A 221 11.06 5.88 12.66
CA LEU A 221 10.87 4.45 12.44
C LEU A 221 9.48 4.12 11.88
N LEU A 222 8.50 5.04 12.00
CA LEU A 222 7.18 4.85 11.41
C LEU A 222 7.31 5.00 9.89
N PRO A 223 7.09 3.92 9.11
CA PRO A 223 7.38 3.94 7.69
C PRO A 223 6.57 5.01 6.92
N THR A 224 5.34 5.31 7.34
CA THR A 224 4.45 6.31 6.70
C THR A 224 4.93 7.72 7.00
N TYR A 225 5.38 8.00 8.22
CA TYR A 225 6.01 9.27 8.57
C TYR A 225 7.34 9.47 7.82
N ALA A 226 8.18 8.43 7.76
CA ALA A 226 9.40 8.43 6.96
C ALA A 226 9.11 8.66 5.46
N LEU A 227 8.02 8.10 4.92
CA LEU A 227 7.59 8.41 3.56
C LEU A 227 7.16 9.87 3.39
N THR A 228 6.37 10.43 4.31
CA THR A 228 5.94 11.84 4.18
C THR A 228 7.13 12.80 4.15
N THR A 229 8.18 12.51 4.92
CA THR A 229 9.42 13.31 4.93
C THR A 229 10.27 13.07 3.67
N LEU A 230 10.38 11.83 3.19
CA LEU A 230 11.13 11.49 1.96
C LEU A 230 10.47 12.01 0.67
N VAL A 231 9.13 11.95 0.58
CA VAL A 231 8.39 12.53 -0.54
C VAL A 231 8.43 14.06 -0.45
N GLY A 232 8.43 14.64 0.77
CA GLY A 232 8.71 16.07 1.03
C GLY A 232 9.98 16.60 0.34
N PHE A 233 11.08 15.85 0.40
CA PHE A 233 12.35 16.19 -0.29
C PHE A 233 12.24 16.23 -1.83
N SER A 234 11.17 15.72 -2.43
CA SER A 234 10.95 15.78 -3.89
C SER A 234 10.11 17.00 -4.34
N PHE A 235 9.63 17.81 -3.39
CA PHE A 235 8.74 18.95 -3.62
C PHE A 235 9.41 20.32 -3.56
N ASP A 236 10.67 20.41 -3.10
CA ASP A 236 11.42 21.66 -3.19
C ASP A 236 12.05 21.78 -4.59
N GLY A 237 11.36 22.52 -5.44
CA GLY A 237 11.91 23.23 -6.60
C GLY A 237 11.77 24.71 -6.35
#